data_AF-A0AAE9U1Y1-F1
#
_entry.id   AF-A0AAE9U1Y1-F1
#
_cell.length_a   1.000
_cell.length_b   1.000
_cell.length_c   1.000
_cell.angle_alpha   90.00
_cell.angle_beta   90.00
_cell.angle_gamma   90.00
#
_symmetry.space_group_name_H-M   'P 1'
#
loop_
_entity.id
_entity.type
_entity.pdbx_description
1 polymer ?
#
loop_
_entity_poly.entity_id
_entity_poly.type
_entity_poly.pdbx_seq_one_letter_code
_entity_poly.pdbx_strand_id
1 'polypeptide(L)'
;MYEITLKKGGVDKEFKKDFINVEDNLLAIEHQVRQSALFGDDKRRLESKAHRKLNESYLQMFVDMYAGQFTVDDLKQSDMSVLNTLNDLYIAALGGEQEEEQAEKKEQ
;
A
#
# COMPACT_ATOMS: atom_id res chain seq x y z
N MET A 1 13.97 0.33 -5.64
CA MET A 1 13.90 -0.05 -4.22
C MET A 1 12.76 0.73 -3.61
N TYR A 2 11.87 0.05 -2.88
CA TYR A 2 10.72 0.62 -2.21
C TYR A 2 11.01 0.71 -0.72
N GLU A 3 10.73 1.85 -0.12
CA GLU A 3 11.06 2.13 1.27
C GLU A 3 9.88 2.75 1.99
N ILE A 4 9.61 2.28 3.21
CA ILE A 4 8.58 2.82 4.09
C ILE A 4 9.21 3.07 5.45
N THR A 5 9.05 4.29 5.96
CA THR A 5 9.46 4.65 7.33
C THR A 5 8.23 4.70 8.22
N LEU A 6 8.22 3.87 9.27
CA LEU A 6 7.12 3.84 10.25
C LEU A 6 7.64 4.11 11.65
N LYS A 7 6.86 4.82 12.46
CA LYS A 7 7.16 5.04 13.86
C LYS A 7 6.74 3.84 14.69
N LYS A 8 7.70 3.11 15.26
CA LYS A 8 7.46 1.90 16.05
C LYS A 8 8.07 2.03 17.44
N GLY A 9 7.22 2.11 18.46
CA GLY A 9 7.67 2.32 19.84
C GLY A 9 8.31 3.69 20.08
N GLY A 10 7.88 4.71 19.32
CA GLY A 10 8.40 6.08 19.41
C GLY A 10 9.68 6.37 18.62
N VAL A 11 10.23 5.36 17.92
CA VAL A 11 11.42 5.49 17.07
C VAL A 11 11.05 5.19 15.62
N ASP A 12 11.62 5.94 14.69
CA ASP A 12 11.42 5.71 13.26
C ASP A 12 12.20 4.47 12.81
N LYS A 13 11.54 3.59 12.07
CA LYS A 13 12.11 2.37 11.50
C LYS A 13 11.86 2.32 10.01
N GLU A 14 12.93 2.10 9.25
CA GLU A 14 12.88 1.91 7.80
C GLU A 14 12.67 0.43 7.46
N PHE A 15 11.73 0.19 6.55
CA PHE A 15 11.44 -1.10 5.95
C PHE A 15 11.69 -0.99 4.45
N LYS A 16 12.55 -1.84 3.91
CA LYS A 16 13.02 -1.77 2.53
C LYS A 16 12.66 -3.05 1.77
N LYS A 17 12.34 -2.89 0.50
CA LYS A 17 12.06 -3.97 -0.43
C LYS A 17 12.73 -3.68 -1.77
N ASP A 18 13.49 -4.64 -2.27
CA ASP A 18 14.35 -4.41 -3.44
C ASP A 18 13.55 -4.21 -4.72
N PHE A 19 12.53 -5.03 -4.94
CA PHE A 19 11.68 -5.06 -6.13
C PHE A 19 10.25 -5.53 -5.80
N ILE A 20 9.30 -5.19 -6.67
CA ILE A 20 7.96 -5.80 -6.70
C ILE A 20 8.09 -7.21 -7.28
N ASN A 21 7.70 -8.20 -6.51
CA ASN A 21 7.65 -9.58 -6.96
C ASN A 21 6.24 -9.96 -7.45
N VAL A 22 6.09 -11.18 -7.97
CA VAL A 22 4.81 -11.67 -8.49
C VAL A 22 3.73 -11.74 -7.41
N GLU A 23 4.08 -12.09 -6.17
CA GLU A 23 3.12 -12.14 -5.06
C GLU A 23 2.54 -10.76 -4.76
N ASP A 24 3.37 -9.71 -4.79
CA ASP A 24 2.91 -8.33 -4.58
C ASP A 24 1.89 -7.91 -5.64
N ASN A 25 2.12 -8.29 -6.90
CA ASN A 25 1.15 -8.07 -7.97
C ASN A 25 -0.16 -8.83 -7.74
N LEU A 26 -0.08 -10.10 -7.33
CA LEU A 26 -1.27 -10.90 -7.02
C LEU A 26 -2.08 -10.28 -5.87
N LEU A 27 -1.42 -9.80 -4.82
CA LEU A 27 -2.03 -9.11 -3.68
C LEU A 27 -2.71 -7.80 -4.12
N ALA A 28 -2.06 -7.03 -4.99
CA ALA A 28 -2.63 -5.80 -5.56
C ALA A 28 -3.86 -6.08 -6.44
N ILE A 29 -3.80 -7.09 -7.31
CA ILE A 29 -4.93 -7.51 -8.14
C ILE A 29 -6.08 -8.00 -7.25
N GLU A 30 -5.80 -8.77 -6.20
CA GLU A 30 -6.83 -9.23 -5.27
C GLU A 30 -7.54 -8.05 -4.60
N HIS A 31 -6.79 -7.01 -4.20
CA HIS A 31 -7.38 -5.79 -3.68
C HIS A 31 -8.28 -5.09 -4.72
N GLN A 32 -7.81 -4.95 -5.97
CA GLN A 32 -8.60 -4.36 -7.05
C GLN A 32 -9.92 -5.12 -7.33
N VAL A 33 -9.89 -6.46 -7.26
CA VAL A 33 -11.08 -7.31 -7.39
C VAL A 33 -12.05 -7.07 -6.23
N ARG A 34 -11.56 -7.02 -4.97
CA ARG A 34 -12.38 -6.72 -3.78
C ARG A 34 -13.02 -5.33 -3.87
N GLN A 35 -12.25 -4.34 -4.34
CA GLN A 35 -12.72 -2.97 -4.56
C GLN A 35 -13.85 -2.94 -5.59
N SER A 36 -13.63 -3.56 -6.75
CA SER A 36 -14.61 -3.64 -7.83
C SER A 36 -15.90 -4.34 -7.39
N ALA A 37 -15.78 -5.43 -6.63
CA ALA A 37 -16.92 -6.16 -6.08
C ALA A 37 -17.74 -5.32 -5.09
N LEU A 38 -17.10 -4.50 -4.24
CA LEU A 38 -17.81 -3.61 -3.33
C LEU A 38 -18.54 -2.50 -4.08
N PHE A 39 -17.89 -1.86 -5.04
CA PHE A 39 -18.48 -0.74 -5.78
C PHE A 39 -19.54 -1.15 -6.80
N GLY A 40 -19.54 -2.42 -7.23
CA GLY A 40 -20.57 -3.03 -8.06
C GLY A 40 -21.82 -3.51 -7.29
N ASP A 41 -21.79 -3.52 -5.95
CA ASP A 41 -22.95 -3.89 -5.12
C ASP A 41 -23.64 -2.62 -4.58
N ASP A 42 -24.80 -2.28 -5.15
CA ASP A 42 -25.55 -1.06 -4.82
C ASP A 42 -25.92 -0.93 -3.34
N LYS A 43 -26.10 -2.06 -2.64
CA LYS A 43 -26.46 -2.05 -1.20
C LYS A 43 -25.19 -1.86 -0.37
N ARG A 44 -24.17 -2.67 -0.64
CA ARG A 44 -22.94 -2.69 0.16
C ARG A 44 -22.06 -1.47 -0.08
N ARG A 45 -22.12 -0.84 -1.25
CA ARG A 45 -21.37 0.38 -1.57
C ARG A 45 -21.72 1.56 -0.65
N LEU A 46 -22.87 1.57 0.02
CA LEU A 46 -23.21 2.63 0.96
C LEU A 46 -22.93 2.24 2.43
N GLU A 47 -22.47 1.01 2.67
CA GLU A 47 -22.20 0.51 4.02
C GLU A 47 -20.81 0.94 4.52
N SER A 48 -20.77 1.84 5.49
CA SER A 48 -19.52 2.33 6.10
C SER A 48 -18.61 1.21 6.63
N LYS A 49 -19.20 0.14 7.19
CA LYS A 49 -18.45 -1.03 7.67
C LYS A 49 -17.80 -1.81 6.54
N ALA A 50 -18.44 -1.88 5.37
CA ALA A 50 -17.88 -2.55 4.21
C ALA A 50 -16.69 -1.76 3.65
N HIS A 51 -16.79 -0.43 3.59
CA HIS A 51 -15.67 0.46 3.26
C HIS A 51 -14.52 0.34 4.24
N ARG A 52 -14.81 0.35 5.55
CA ARG A 52 -13.76 0.19 6.57
C ARG A 52 -13.00 -1.12 6.39
N LYS A 53 -13.70 -2.22 6.12
CA LYS A 53 -13.07 -3.53 5.87
C LYS A 53 -12.22 -3.53 4.60
N LEU A 54 -12.69 -2.88 3.53
CA LEU A 54 -11.91 -2.74 2.29
C LEU A 54 -10.62 -1.94 2.54
N ASN A 55 -10.71 -0.82 3.26
CA ASN A 55 -9.55 0.02 3.61
C ASN A 55 -8.56 -0.71 4.53
N GLU A 56 -9.03 -1.52 5.47
CA GLU A 56 -8.14 -2.34 6.31
C GLU A 56 -7.47 -3.47 5.51
N SER A 57 -8.17 -4.01 4.50
CA SER A 57 -7.59 -4.99 3.57
C SER A 57 -6.53 -4.35 2.65
N TYR A 58 -6.71 -3.07 2.29
CA TYR A 58 -5.69 -2.29 1.58
C TYR A 58 -4.40 -2.18 2.41
N LEU A 59 -4.51 -1.87 3.70
CA LEU A 59 -3.34 -1.82 4.58
C LEU A 59 -2.71 -3.19 4.82
N GLN A 60 -3.54 -4.24 4.97
CA GLN A 60 -3.06 -5.61 5.16
C GLN A 60 -2.24 -6.10 3.96
N MET A 61 -2.64 -5.74 2.74
CA MET A 61 -1.88 -6.04 1.52
C MET A 61 -0.40 -5.64 1.64
N PHE A 62 -0.10 -4.45 2.17
CA PHE A 62 1.29 -4.01 2.36
C PHE A 62 2.01 -4.73 3.48
N VAL A 63 1.29 -5.08 4.56
CA VAL A 63 1.85 -5.95 5.61
C VAL A 63 2.30 -7.27 5.00
N ASP A 64 1.50 -7.84 4.10
CA ASP A 64 1.80 -9.10 3.43
C ASP A 64 2.96 -8.94 2.42
N MET A 65 2.99 -7.86 1.64
CA MET A 65 4.10 -7.52 0.72
C MET A 65 5.46 -7.38 1.43
N TYR A 66 5.46 -6.93 2.70
CA TYR A 66 6.65 -6.81 3.55
C TYR A 66 6.80 -7.99 4.54
N ALA A 67 6.13 -9.12 4.27
CA ALA A 67 6.25 -10.35 5.06
C ALA A 67 6.04 -10.15 6.58
N GLY A 68 5.12 -9.27 6.97
CA GLY A 68 4.74 -9.06 8.37
C GLY A 68 5.74 -8.25 9.22
N GLN A 69 6.69 -7.53 8.62
CA GLN A 69 7.66 -6.72 9.37
C GLN A 69 7.03 -5.57 10.19
N PHE A 70 5.83 -5.14 9.79
CA PHE A 70 4.97 -4.20 10.51
C PHE A 70 3.52 -4.68 10.48
N THR A 71 2.65 -4.02 11.23
CA THR A 71 1.23 -4.39 11.37
C THR A 71 0.31 -3.34 10.72
N VAL A 72 -0.96 -3.71 10.52
CA VAL A 72 -1.98 -2.75 10.08
C VAL A 72 -2.13 -1.59 11.06
N ASP A 73 -1.96 -1.84 12.37
CA ASP A 73 -2.04 -0.80 13.38
C ASP A 73 -0.85 0.17 13.32
N ASP A 74 0.36 -0.33 12.99
CA ASP A 74 1.52 0.53 12.72
C ASP A 74 1.21 1.51 11.55
N LEU A 75 0.59 1.01 10.47
CA LEU A 75 0.19 1.84 9.31
C LEU A 75 -0.93 2.84 9.67
N LYS A 76 -1.93 2.43 10.45
CA LYS A 76 -3.05 3.31 10.86
C LYS A 76 -2.62 4.47 11.76
N GLN A 77 -1.54 4.31 12.51
CA GLN A 77 -0.98 5.32 13.41
C GLN A 77 0.06 6.22 12.73
N SER A 78 0.43 5.91 11.50
CA SER A 78 1.39 6.68 10.72
C SER A 78 0.79 7.99 10.21
N ASP A 79 1.64 8.94 9.84
CA ASP A 79 1.20 10.17 9.21
C ASP A 79 0.79 9.96 7.74
N MET A 80 0.12 10.96 7.16
CA MET A 80 -0.43 10.86 5.81
C MET A 80 0.61 10.67 4.71
N SER A 81 1.89 11.03 4.92
CA SER A 81 2.93 10.81 3.91
C SER A 81 3.15 9.32 3.63
N VAL A 82 3.01 8.47 4.64
CA VAL A 82 3.08 7.01 4.49
C VAL A 82 2.01 6.53 3.51
N LEU A 83 0.80 7.09 3.56
CA LEU A 83 -0.27 6.69 2.63
C LEU A 83 0.07 7.00 1.17
N ASN A 84 0.79 8.08 0.90
CA ASN A 84 1.27 8.41 -0.45
C ASN A 84 2.26 7.34 -0.94
N THR A 85 3.25 7.00 -0.10
CA THR A 85 4.21 5.93 -0.39
C THR A 85 3.53 4.58 -0.63
N LEU A 86 2.51 4.25 0.16
CA LEU A 86 1.71 3.04 -0.04
C LEU A 86 0.98 3.07 -1.39
N ASN A 87 0.41 4.21 -1.78
CA ASN A 87 -0.26 4.36 -3.07
C ASN A 87 0.70 4.16 -4.26
N ASP A 88 1.90 4.74 -4.19
CA ASP A 88 2.90 4.58 -5.25
C ASP A 88 3.36 3.12 -5.38
N LEU A 89 3.47 2.42 -4.26
CA LEU A 89 3.77 1.01 -4.21
C LEU A 89 2.64 0.15 -4.80
N TYR A 90 1.38 0.50 -4.53
CA TYR A 90 0.22 -0.18 -5.10
C TYR A 90 0.16 -0.01 -6.62
N ILE A 91 0.38 1.20 -7.12
CA ILE A 91 0.42 1.48 -8.58
C ILE A 91 1.55 0.68 -9.24
N ALA A 92 2.75 0.70 -8.65
CA ALA A 92 3.88 -0.08 -9.15
C ALA A 92 3.59 -1.59 -9.13
N ALA A 93 2.94 -2.09 -8.07
CA ALA A 93 2.54 -3.50 -7.96
C ALA A 93 1.54 -3.92 -9.05
N LEU A 94 0.68 -3.00 -9.50
CA LEU A 94 -0.23 -3.24 -10.64
C LEU A 94 0.46 -3.12 -12.02
N GLY A 95 1.75 -2.78 -12.06
CA GLY A 95 2.47 -2.53 -13.31
C GLY A 95 2.19 -1.16 -13.91
N GLY A 96 1.63 -0.23 -13.13
CA GLY A 96 1.51 1.17 -13.53
C GLY A 96 2.88 1.87 -13.52
N GLU A 97 3.10 2.76 -14.47
CA GLU A 97 4.25 3.65 -14.47
C GLU A 97 4.17 4.55 -13.23
N GLN A 98 5.24 4.60 -12.44
CA GLN A 98 5.39 5.66 -11.43
C GLN A 98 5.65 6.95 -12.20
N GLU A 99 4.94 8.04 -11.88
CA GLU A 99 5.39 9.36 -12.32
C GLU A 99 6.78 9.55 -11.72
N GLU A 100 7.81 9.43 -12.56
CA GLU A 100 9.17 9.78 -12.19
C GLU A 100 9.17 11.28 -11.88
N GLU A 101 8.97 11.66 -10.61
CA GLU A 101 9.46 12.94 -10.11
C GLU A 101 10.98 12.92 -10.22
N GLN A 102 11.45 13.29 -11.41
CA GLN A 102 12.79 13.68 -11.82
C GLN A 102 13.84 13.59 -10.72
N ALA A 103 14.37 12.38 -10.53
CA ALA A 103 15.69 12.18 -9.95
C ALA A 103 16.79 12.36 -11.02
N GLU A 104 16.65 13.32 -11.95
CA GLU A 104 17.78 13.84 -12.73
C GLU A 104 18.50 14.93 -11.93
N LYS A 105 19.02 14.53 -10.77
CA LYS A 105 20.24 15.12 -10.21
C LYS A 105 21.24 14.00 -10.02
N LYS A 106 21.90 13.61 -11.12
CA LYS A 106 23.28 13.12 -11.12
C LYS A 106 23.85 13.09 -12.54
N GLU A 107 24.67 14.10 -12.79
CA GLU A 107 25.94 14.02 -13.52
C GLU A 107 25.93 13.51 -14.97
N GLN A 108 25.92 14.45 -15.92
CA GLN A 108 27.03 14.65 -16.86
C GLN A 108 27.07 16.09 -17.37
#